data_AF-A0A9D2PKG9-F1
#
_entry.id   AF-A0A9D2PKG9-F1
#
_cell.length_a   1.000
_cell.length_b   1.000
_cell.length_c   1.000
_cell.angle_alpha   90.00
_cell.angle_beta   90.00
_cell.angle_gamma   90.00
#
_symmetry.space_group_name_H-M   'P 1'
#
loop_
_entity.id
_entity.type
_entity.pdbx_description
1 polymer ?
#
loop_
_entity_poly.entity_id
_entity_poly.type
_entity_poly.pdbx_seq_one_letter_code
_entity_poly.pdbx_strand_id
1 'polypeptide(L)'
;MKNRVKKLLACAGTVGVMTAAMAVPAMAESTEESGNIGTVQAYDWSDKAAADVITYANIRSGADISYSRVGMLPAGAVATIVGEENGWIQIVSGEVEGYIRGDLLVSGAEAQELFHTVYGDGEIVEATPVDEAAEAAAQQAAEAEAAAQVQSAGVSYSGSDLDLMAAIIECEAGGESYEGKIGVGAVIMNRMRSSQFPNTLSEVIYQSGQFSPVASGKLASVLSRGANQDCYDAARDVFAGANTIGDCLFFHAGSGNGLTIGNQTFY
;
A
#
# COMPACT_ATOMS: atom_id res chain seq x y z
N MET A 1 -42.09 33.81 9.11
CA MET A 1 -41.01 34.80 8.85
C MET A 1 -39.90 34.06 8.10
N LYS A 2 -39.45 34.35 6.88
CA LYS A 2 -39.76 35.33 5.84
C LYS A 2 -39.51 34.62 4.49
N ASN A 3 -40.41 34.84 3.55
CA ASN A 3 -40.29 34.54 2.12
C ASN A 3 -39.05 35.21 1.49
N ARG A 4 -38.53 34.70 0.36
CA ARG A 4 -38.81 35.26 -0.99
C ARG A 4 -38.06 34.60 -2.16
N VAL A 5 -38.84 34.46 -3.23
CA VAL A 5 -38.60 34.03 -4.61
C VAL A 5 -37.96 35.15 -5.46
N LYS A 6 -37.25 34.78 -6.55
CA LYS A 6 -37.21 35.37 -7.93
C LYS A 6 -36.06 34.68 -8.71
N LYS A 7 -36.17 33.97 -9.85
CA LYS A 7 -36.96 33.99 -11.11
C LYS A 7 -36.41 34.97 -12.18
N LEU A 8 -36.31 34.47 -13.43
CA LEU A 8 -36.09 35.13 -14.76
C LEU A 8 -34.62 35.45 -15.13
N LEU A 9 -34.12 35.37 -16.38
CA LEU A 9 -34.71 35.17 -17.72
C LEU A 9 -33.61 34.80 -18.75
N ALA A 10 -34.02 34.15 -19.84
CA ALA A 10 -33.26 33.88 -21.06
C ALA A 10 -32.92 35.14 -21.87
N CYS A 11 -31.98 35.03 -22.83
CA CYS A 11 -32.14 35.54 -24.20
C CYS A 11 -31.04 35.02 -25.15
N ALA A 12 -31.49 34.52 -26.30
CA ALA A 12 -30.72 34.08 -27.45
C ALA A 12 -30.39 35.25 -28.40
N GLY A 13 -29.43 35.03 -29.31
CA GLY A 13 -29.22 35.84 -30.51
C GLY A 13 -27.78 35.67 -31.05
N THR A 14 -27.49 34.67 -31.88
CA THR A 14 -27.55 34.63 -33.36
C THR A 14 -26.51 35.47 -34.13
N VAL A 15 -25.65 34.70 -34.83
CA VAL A 15 -25.24 34.79 -36.25
C VAL A 15 -24.43 36.02 -36.73
N GLY A 16 -23.26 35.73 -37.32
CA GLY A 16 -22.55 36.64 -38.21
C GLY A 16 -21.34 35.97 -38.86
N VAL A 17 -21.57 35.27 -39.97
CA VAL A 17 -20.54 34.73 -40.88
C VAL A 17 -19.94 35.88 -41.70
N MET A 18 -18.61 35.97 -41.87
CA MET A 18 -18.03 36.36 -43.16
C MET A 18 -16.54 36.06 -43.27
N THR A 19 -16.24 35.22 -44.25
CA THR A 19 -14.95 34.82 -44.80
C THR A 19 -14.30 35.95 -45.60
N ALA A 20 -12.97 36.09 -45.54
CA ALA A 20 -12.11 36.36 -46.72
C ALA A 20 -10.62 36.26 -46.35
N ALA A 21 -9.91 35.39 -47.07
CA ALA A 21 -8.45 35.25 -47.07
C ALA A 21 -7.80 36.29 -47.99
N MET A 22 -6.62 36.83 -47.65
CA MET A 22 -5.60 37.35 -48.59
C MET A 22 -4.18 37.23 -48.01
N ALA A 23 -3.21 37.15 -48.92
CA ALA A 23 -1.89 36.54 -48.81
C ALA A 23 -0.77 37.31 -48.04
N VAL A 24 0.24 36.51 -47.65
CA VAL A 24 1.66 36.80 -47.28
C VAL A 24 2.35 37.60 -48.42
N PRO A 25 3.44 38.43 -48.27
CA PRO A 25 4.58 38.26 -47.37
C PRO A 25 5.32 39.53 -46.84
N ALA A 26 6.40 39.29 -46.08
CA ALA A 26 7.69 40.02 -46.06
C ALA A 26 8.09 40.79 -44.78
N MET A 27 9.04 40.16 -44.07
CA MET A 27 10.36 40.65 -43.65
C MET A 27 10.52 41.96 -42.86
N ALA A 28 11.27 41.78 -41.76
CA ALA A 28 12.29 42.65 -41.17
C ALA A 28 11.83 43.76 -40.20
N GLU A 29 11.94 43.41 -38.90
CA GLU A 29 12.83 44.04 -37.93
C GLU A 29 12.89 45.58 -37.89
N SER A 30 12.32 46.17 -36.84
CA SER A 30 13.09 46.87 -35.79
C SER A 30 12.17 47.65 -34.85
N THR A 31 12.48 47.53 -33.56
CA THR A 31 12.24 48.49 -32.45
C THR A 31 10.81 48.85 -32.04
N GLU A 32 10.45 48.30 -30.87
CA GLU A 32 9.80 48.88 -29.69
C GLU A 32 8.71 49.97 -29.87
N GLU A 33 7.49 49.69 -29.40
CA GLU A 33 6.99 50.28 -28.13
C GLU A 33 5.64 49.70 -27.69
N SER A 34 5.54 49.40 -26.39
CA SER A 34 4.34 49.53 -25.55
C SER A 34 3.12 48.65 -25.85
N GLY A 35 3.11 47.47 -25.21
CA GLY A 35 1.89 46.74 -24.89
C GLY A 35 2.02 46.19 -23.48
N ASN A 36 1.49 46.93 -22.49
CA ASN A 36 1.44 46.58 -21.08
C ASN A 36 0.72 45.22 -20.88
N ILE A 37 1.48 44.13 -20.93
CA ILE A 37 1.09 42.82 -20.40
C ILE A 37 1.58 42.83 -18.96
N GLY A 38 0.64 42.78 -18.02
CA GLY A 38 0.91 42.82 -16.59
C GLY A 38 2.07 41.90 -16.25
N THR A 39 3.10 42.48 -15.65
CA THR A 39 4.31 41.80 -15.21
C THR A 39 3.92 40.61 -14.34
N VAL A 40 4.02 39.40 -14.89
CA VAL A 40 4.21 38.19 -14.09
C VAL A 40 5.49 38.46 -13.29
N GLN A 41 5.44 38.37 -11.96
CA GLN A 41 6.62 38.66 -11.15
C GLN A 41 7.76 37.76 -11.62
N ALA A 42 8.79 38.37 -12.22
CA ALA A 42 9.98 37.64 -12.64
C ALA A 42 10.70 37.20 -11.37
N TYR A 43 10.50 35.94 -10.98
CA TYR A 43 11.28 35.34 -9.91
C TYR A 43 12.74 35.28 -10.36
N ASP A 44 13.66 35.71 -9.50
CA ASP A 44 15.09 35.54 -9.74
C ASP A 44 15.43 34.05 -9.56
N TRP A 45 15.77 33.38 -10.66
CA TRP A 45 16.09 31.94 -10.68
C TRP A 45 17.58 31.65 -10.44
N SER A 46 18.41 32.67 -10.18
CA SER A 46 19.86 32.49 -10.01
C SER A 46 20.23 31.60 -8.81
N ASP A 47 19.39 31.58 -7.78
CA ASP A 47 19.56 30.79 -6.57
C ASP A 47 18.53 29.65 -6.46
N LYS A 48 17.75 29.39 -7.51
CA LYS A 48 16.63 28.46 -7.48
C LYS A 48 16.98 27.13 -8.13
N ALA A 49 16.55 26.07 -7.45
CA ALA A 49 16.52 24.72 -7.96
C ALA A 49 15.09 24.22 -8.10
N ALA A 50 14.83 23.39 -9.10
CA ALA A 50 13.60 22.60 -9.20
C ALA A 50 13.94 21.12 -9.02
N ALA A 51 13.03 20.36 -8.41
CA ALA A 51 13.21 18.92 -8.26
C ALA A 51 12.96 18.18 -9.58
N ASP A 52 14.02 17.60 -10.15
CA ASP A 52 13.93 16.72 -11.33
C ASP A 52 13.67 15.28 -10.87
N VAL A 53 12.43 15.03 -10.45
CA VAL A 53 11.97 13.75 -9.94
C VAL A 53 10.58 13.43 -10.49
N ILE A 54 10.22 12.14 -10.49
CA ILE A 54 8.90 11.70 -11.00
C ILE A 54 7.78 12.03 -9.99
N THR A 55 8.06 11.91 -8.69
CA THR A 55 7.06 12.10 -7.62
C THR A 55 7.48 13.16 -6.63
N TYR A 56 8.51 12.88 -5.83
CA TYR A 56 9.05 13.80 -4.83
C TYR A 56 10.49 13.41 -4.45
N ALA A 57 11.25 14.41 -4.02
CA ALA A 57 12.56 14.25 -3.39
C ALA A 57 12.41 14.40 -1.87
N ASN A 58 13.18 13.62 -1.10
CA ASN A 58 13.19 13.75 0.37
C ASN A 58 14.20 14.81 0.80
N ILE A 59 13.77 15.71 1.68
CA ILE A 59 14.62 16.68 2.36
C ILE A 59 15.03 16.08 3.71
N ARG A 60 16.32 16.08 4.02
CA ARG A 60 16.88 15.48 5.24
C ARG A 60 17.54 16.51 6.15
N SER A 61 17.67 16.20 7.43
CA SER A 61 18.35 17.08 8.39
C SER A 61 19.88 17.15 8.23
N GLY A 62 20.48 16.33 7.36
CA GLY A 62 21.92 16.34 7.08
C GLY A 62 22.26 15.80 5.70
N ALA A 63 23.50 16.05 5.26
CA ALA A 63 24.06 15.68 3.95
C ALA A 63 24.36 14.17 3.80
N ASP A 64 23.44 13.30 4.23
CA ASP A 64 23.52 11.85 4.04
C ASP A 64 22.13 11.18 4.15
N ILE A 65 22.01 9.96 3.60
CA ILE A 65 20.77 9.17 3.67
C ILE A 65 20.42 8.65 5.06
N SER A 66 21.38 8.62 5.98
CA SER A 66 21.17 8.16 7.36
C SER A 66 20.44 9.17 8.25
N TYR A 67 20.41 10.45 7.85
CA TYR A 67 19.70 11.50 8.60
C TYR A 67 18.18 11.43 8.43
N SER A 68 17.44 11.86 9.44
CA SER A 68 15.98 11.90 9.43
C SER A 68 15.44 12.79 8.30
N ARG A 69 14.26 12.43 7.78
CA ARG A 69 13.54 13.21 6.79
C ARG A 69 12.78 14.35 7.48
N VAL A 70 12.99 15.58 7.02
CA VAL A 70 12.35 16.81 7.56
C VAL A 70 11.29 17.36 6.61
N GLY A 71 11.29 16.94 5.35
CA GLY A 71 10.31 17.38 4.36
C GLY A 71 10.34 16.57 3.07
N MET A 72 9.42 16.89 2.18
CA MET A 72 9.41 16.38 0.81
C MET A 72 9.22 17.53 -0.17
N LEU A 73 9.98 17.50 -1.25
CA LEU A 73 9.90 18.46 -2.36
C LEU A 73 9.25 17.75 -3.56
N PRO A 74 8.01 18.11 -3.95
CA PRO A 74 7.34 17.50 -5.09
C PRO A 74 8.10 17.68 -6.41
N ALA A 75 7.80 16.84 -7.41
CA ALA A 75 8.31 17.00 -8.77
C ALA A 75 8.09 18.44 -9.29
N GLY A 76 9.15 19.05 -9.85
CA GLY A 76 9.14 20.42 -10.36
C GLY A 76 9.00 21.52 -9.30
N ALA A 77 8.86 21.19 -8.01
CA ALA A 77 8.74 22.17 -6.94
C ALA A 77 10.08 22.87 -6.73
N VAL A 78 10.01 24.12 -6.26
CA VAL A 78 11.13 25.05 -6.25
C VAL A 78 11.71 25.17 -4.85
N ALA A 79 13.04 25.19 -4.78
CA ALA A 79 13.77 25.43 -3.54
C ALA A 79 14.92 26.41 -3.79
N THR A 80 15.25 27.20 -2.79
CA THR A 80 16.41 28.10 -2.82
C THR A 80 17.65 27.34 -2.34
N ILE A 81 18.73 27.39 -3.12
CA ILE A 81 20.01 26.79 -2.79
C ILE A 81 20.76 27.71 -1.82
N VAL A 82 21.17 27.16 -0.68
CA VAL A 82 21.96 27.88 0.35
C VAL A 82 23.41 27.42 0.35
N GLY A 83 23.67 26.16 0.00
CA GLY A 83 25.02 25.62 -0.03
C GLY A 83 25.09 24.21 -0.60
N GLU A 84 26.30 23.71 -0.73
CA GLU A 84 26.59 22.35 -1.18
C GLU A 84 27.62 21.71 -0.26
N GLU A 85 27.35 20.47 0.15
CA GLU A 85 28.24 19.67 0.96
C GLU A 85 28.18 18.21 0.50
N ASN A 86 29.32 17.67 0.05
CA ASN A 86 29.48 16.25 -0.29
C ASN A 86 28.43 15.69 -1.28
N GLY A 87 28.05 16.48 -2.30
CA GLY A 87 27.03 16.09 -3.31
C GLY A 87 25.58 16.22 -2.82
N TRP A 88 25.38 16.80 -1.64
CA TRP A 88 24.08 17.23 -1.15
C TRP A 88 23.99 18.75 -1.20
N ILE A 89 22.83 19.25 -1.62
CA ILE A 89 22.51 20.65 -1.69
C ILE A 89 21.67 20.99 -0.46
N GLN A 90 22.16 21.94 0.33
CA GLN A 90 21.38 22.56 1.39
C GLN A 90 20.39 23.52 0.73
N ILE A 91 19.12 23.30 1.02
CA ILE A 91 18.02 24.06 0.44
C ILE A 91 17.08 24.62 1.50
N VAL A 92 16.42 25.71 1.15
CA VAL A 92 15.30 26.29 1.90
C VAL A 92 14.11 26.39 0.95
N SER A 93 12.97 25.82 1.34
CA SER A 93 11.73 25.88 0.58
C SER A 93 10.56 26.02 1.55
N GLY A 94 9.94 27.20 1.58
CA GLY A 94 8.93 27.56 2.57
C GLY A 94 9.44 27.50 4.00
N GLU A 95 8.78 26.68 4.83
CA GLU A 95 9.15 26.45 6.23
C GLU A 95 10.19 25.32 6.42
N VAL A 96 10.60 24.64 5.34
CA VAL A 96 11.49 23.49 5.40
C VAL A 96 12.91 23.88 5.03
N GLU A 97 13.84 23.63 5.94
CA GLU A 97 15.29 23.71 5.72
C GLU A 97 15.92 22.32 5.84
N GLY A 98 16.79 21.96 4.90
CA GLY A 98 17.55 20.71 4.99
C GLY A 98 18.36 20.42 3.73
N TYR A 99 18.68 19.15 3.53
CA TYR A 99 19.58 18.67 2.49
C TYR A 99 18.84 17.75 1.52
N ILE A 100 19.02 17.99 0.22
CA ILE A 100 18.58 17.12 -0.88
C ILE A 100 19.81 16.67 -1.66
N ARG A 101 19.79 15.48 -2.26
CA ARG A 101 20.85 15.04 -3.18
C ARG A 101 20.91 15.94 -4.41
N GLY A 102 22.10 16.44 -4.76
CA GLY A 102 22.28 17.32 -5.92
C GLY A 102 21.80 16.71 -7.23
N ASP A 103 21.97 15.39 -7.40
CA ASP A 103 21.50 14.65 -8.58
C ASP A 103 19.97 14.69 -8.80
N LEU A 104 19.18 15.14 -7.81
CA LEU A 104 17.72 15.23 -7.88
C LEU A 104 17.23 16.66 -8.16
N LEU A 105 18.15 17.60 -8.34
CA LEU A 105 17.86 19.02 -8.52
C LEU A 105 18.48 19.51 -9.83
N VAL A 106 17.72 20.33 -10.55
CA VAL A 106 18.23 21.16 -11.65
C VAL A 106 18.16 22.63 -11.24
N SER A 107 19.01 23.49 -11.79
CA SER A 107 19.11 24.91 -11.39
C SER A 107 19.02 25.86 -12.59
N GLY A 108 18.75 27.14 -12.33
CA GLY A 108 18.73 28.17 -13.37
C GLY A 108 17.62 27.99 -14.40
N ALA A 109 17.96 28.11 -15.69
CA ALA A 109 16.98 28.08 -16.78
C ALA A 109 16.24 26.74 -16.90
N GLU A 110 16.94 25.64 -16.59
CA GLU A 110 16.37 24.28 -16.61
C GLU A 110 15.32 24.12 -15.50
N ALA A 111 15.60 24.66 -14.31
CA ALA A 111 14.65 24.69 -13.20
C ALA A 111 13.38 25.47 -13.55
N GLN A 112 13.56 26.62 -14.21
CA GLN A 112 12.45 27.43 -14.67
C GLN A 112 11.58 26.67 -15.67
N GLU A 113 12.18 26.02 -16.67
CA GLU A 113 11.44 25.24 -17.67
C GLU A 113 10.69 24.05 -17.05
N LEU A 114 11.33 23.31 -16.15
CA LEU A 114 10.67 22.20 -15.44
C LEU A 114 9.48 22.70 -14.62
N PHE A 115 9.62 23.79 -13.88
CA PHE A 115 8.52 24.35 -13.11
C PHE A 115 7.34 24.75 -14.00
N HIS A 116 7.58 25.47 -15.10
CA HIS A 116 6.50 25.84 -16.03
C HIS A 116 5.86 24.62 -16.70
N THR A 117 6.64 23.56 -16.95
CA THR A 117 6.12 22.32 -17.53
C THR A 117 5.18 21.60 -16.56
N VAL A 118 5.51 21.57 -15.27
CA VAL A 118 4.74 20.85 -14.25
C VAL A 118 3.57 21.68 -13.72
N TYR A 119 3.77 22.97 -13.46
CA TYR A 119 2.82 23.85 -12.77
C TYR A 119 2.32 25.04 -13.60
N GLY A 120 2.87 25.28 -14.79
CA GLY A 120 2.53 26.43 -15.62
C GLY A 120 3.05 27.76 -15.05
N ASP A 121 2.38 28.86 -15.38
CA ASP A 121 2.69 30.21 -14.87
C ASP A 121 2.10 30.46 -13.46
N GLY A 122 2.00 29.40 -12.66
CA GLY A 122 1.38 29.41 -11.34
C GLY A 122 2.28 29.97 -10.23
N GLU A 123 1.75 29.99 -9.01
CA GLU A 123 2.52 30.29 -7.80
C GLU A 123 3.56 29.18 -7.54
N ILE A 124 4.74 29.58 -7.05
CA ILE A 124 5.82 28.64 -6.73
C ILE A 124 5.33 27.58 -5.73
N VAL A 125 5.59 26.32 -6.06
CA VAL A 125 5.28 25.20 -5.19
C VAL A 125 6.48 24.94 -4.31
N GLU A 126 6.27 25.03 -3.00
CA GLU A 126 7.31 24.84 -1.99
C GLU A 126 7.28 23.40 -1.42
N ALA A 127 8.28 23.08 -0.61
CA ALA A 127 8.35 21.83 0.11
C ALA A 127 7.22 21.68 1.12
N THR A 128 6.75 20.44 1.26
CA THR A 128 5.80 20.09 2.33
C THR A 128 6.59 19.54 3.52
N PRO A 129 6.40 20.10 4.73
CA PRO A 129 7.03 19.57 5.93
C PRO A 129 6.52 18.17 6.19
N VAL A 130 7.44 17.29 6.58
CA VAL A 130 7.08 15.96 7.04
C VAL A 130 6.77 16.10 8.52
N ASP A 131 5.47 16.06 8.86
CA ASP A 131 5.07 15.83 10.24
C ASP A 131 5.37 14.35 10.54
N GLU A 132 6.49 14.11 11.24
CA GLU A 132 6.91 12.77 11.66
C GLU A 132 5.78 12.02 12.38
N ALA A 133 4.87 12.73 13.08
CA ALA A 133 3.71 12.13 13.72
C ALA A 133 2.64 11.68 12.71
N ALA A 134 2.45 12.42 11.61
CA ALA A 134 1.51 12.07 10.56
C ALA A 134 2.03 10.90 9.69
N GLU A 135 3.33 10.82 9.43
CA GLU A 135 3.92 9.69 8.71
C GLU A 135 4.01 8.43 9.58
N ALA A 136 4.33 8.57 10.87
CA ALA A 136 4.23 7.45 11.80
C ALA A 136 2.79 6.95 11.93
N ALA A 137 1.80 7.84 11.94
CA ALA A 137 0.39 7.48 11.93
C ALA A 137 -0.04 6.84 10.59
N ALA A 138 0.47 7.31 9.45
CA ALA A 138 0.19 6.73 8.14
C ALA A 138 0.89 5.37 7.95
N GLN A 139 2.10 5.19 8.46
CA GLN A 139 2.78 3.90 8.50
C GLN A 139 2.08 2.95 9.46
N GLN A 140 1.69 3.40 10.66
CA GLN A 140 0.89 2.59 11.59
C GLN A 140 -0.49 2.27 11.03
N ALA A 141 -1.10 3.16 10.25
CA ALA A 141 -2.37 2.91 9.57
C ALA A 141 -2.21 1.96 8.38
N ALA A 142 -1.13 2.07 7.60
CA ALA A 142 -0.82 1.16 6.50
C ALA A 142 -0.38 -0.22 7.00
N GLU A 143 0.32 -0.28 8.13
CA GLU A 143 0.71 -1.52 8.81
C GLU A 143 -0.48 -2.11 9.57
N ALA A 144 -1.39 -1.30 10.11
CA ALA A 144 -2.69 -1.74 10.63
C ALA A 144 -3.65 -2.17 9.52
N GLU A 145 -3.59 -1.58 8.32
CA GLU A 145 -4.37 -1.97 7.15
C GLU A 145 -3.79 -3.21 6.49
N ALA A 146 -2.46 -3.36 6.45
CA ALA A 146 -1.78 -4.60 6.07
C ALA A 146 -2.05 -5.71 7.10
N ALA A 147 -2.04 -5.40 8.40
CA ALA A 147 -2.46 -6.30 9.45
C ALA A 147 -3.96 -6.60 9.36
N ALA A 148 -4.80 -5.65 8.95
CA ALA A 148 -6.24 -5.86 8.71
C ALA A 148 -6.50 -6.70 7.45
N GLN A 149 -5.68 -6.57 6.41
CA GLN A 149 -5.72 -7.42 5.22
C GLN A 149 -5.28 -8.86 5.55
N VAL A 150 -4.26 -9.03 6.40
CA VAL A 150 -3.91 -10.34 7.00
C VAL A 150 -5.03 -10.86 7.91
N GLN A 151 -5.73 -9.98 8.65
CA GLN A 151 -6.89 -10.34 9.47
C GLN A 151 -8.18 -10.56 8.68
N SER A 152 -8.24 -10.21 7.38
CA SER A 152 -9.38 -10.57 6.53
C SER A 152 -9.34 -12.04 6.06
N ALA A 153 -8.21 -12.73 6.26
CA ALA A 153 -8.08 -14.18 6.11
C ALA A 153 -8.01 -14.93 7.46
N GLY A 154 -8.03 -14.20 8.58
CA GLY A 154 -8.12 -14.74 9.93
C GLY A 154 -9.57 -14.76 10.38
N VAL A 155 -10.30 -15.82 10.04
CA VAL A 155 -11.58 -16.13 10.68
C VAL A 155 -11.35 -16.05 12.19
N SER A 156 -12.12 -15.21 12.90
CA SER A 156 -12.09 -15.21 14.36
C SER A 156 -12.70 -16.52 14.84
N TYR A 157 -11.84 -17.46 15.24
CA TYR A 157 -12.28 -18.77 15.71
C TYR A 157 -12.77 -18.67 17.15
N SER A 158 -13.95 -19.24 17.39
CA SER A 158 -14.52 -19.35 18.74
C SER A 158 -13.71 -20.34 19.60
N GLY A 159 -13.84 -20.28 20.93
CA GLY A 159 -13.24 -21.30 21.81
C GLY A 159 -13.66 -22.72 21.44
N SER A 160 -14.90 -22.89 20.96
CA SER A 160 -15.39 -24.16 20.42
C SER A 160 -14.71 -24.60 19.12
N ASP A 161 -14.31 -23.67 18.25
CA ASP A 161 -13.55 -24.01 17.04
C ASP A 161 -12.13 -24.45 17.38
N LEU A 162 -11.54 -23.84 18.42
CA LEU A 162 -10.26 -24.28 18.96
C LEU A 162 -10.32 -25.68 19.55
N ASP A 163 -11.36 -25.98 20.32
CA ASP A 163 -11.59 -27.33 20.85
C ASP A 163 -11.78 -28.35 19.71
N LEU A 164 -12.54 -27.98 18.68
CA LEU A 164 -12.78 -28.84 17.52
C LEU A 164 -11.52 -29.08 16.69
N MET A 165 -10.74 -28.04 16.41
CA MET A 165 -9.46 -28.14 15.70
C MET A 165 -8.44 -28.96 16.48
N ALA A 166 -8.28 -28.71 17.78
CA ALA A 166 -7.37 -29.47 18.62
C ALA A 166 -7.77 -30.95 18.73
N ALA A 167 -9.07 -31.22 18.87
CA ALA A 167 -9.58 -32.59 18.97
C ALA A 167 -9.38 -33.37 17.67
N ILE A 168 -9.58 -32.75 16.50
CA ILE A 168 -9.35 -33.44 15.24
C ILE A 168 -7.85 -33.66 14.97
N ILE A 169 -6.99 -32.68 15.30
CA ILE A 169 -5.54 -32.84 15.23
C ILE A 169 -5.07 -33.99 16.11
N GLU A 170 -5.59 -34.13 17.34
CA GLU A 170 -5.25 -35.27 18.19
C GLU A 170 -5.72 -36.59 17.56
N CYS A 171 -6.91 -36.61 16.99
CA CYS A 171 -7.47 -37.83 16.45
C CYS A 171 -6.67 -38.38 15.26
N GLU A 172 -6.16 -37.50 14.40
CA GLU A 172 -5.43 -37.82 13.15
C GLU A 172 -3.91 -37.86 13.35
N ALA A 173 -3.35 -36.94 14.14
CA ALA A 173 -1.91 -36.71 14.27
C ALA A 173 -1.42 -36.64 15.73
N GLY A 174 -2.20 -37.12 16.72
CA GLY A 174 -1.84 -37.03 18.14
C GLY A 174 -0.48 -37.64 18.50
N GLY A 175 -0.08 -38.71 17.80
CA GLY A 175 1.22 -39.37 17.97
C GLY A 175 2.34 -38.86 17.05
N GLU A 176 2.06 -37.89 16.18
CA GLU A 176 3.00 -37.37 15.18
C GLU A 176 3.80 -36.17 15.72
N SER A 177 4.80 -35.74 14.94
CA SER A 177 5.60 -34.54 15.24
C SER A 177 4.73 -33.28 15.29
N TYR A 178 5.23 -32.23 15.94
CA TYR A 178 4.55 -30.93 15.99
C TYR A 178 4.26 -30.38 14.58
N GLU A 179 5.22 -30.52 13.67
CA GLU A 179 5.07 -30.13 12.26
C GLU A 179 3.98 -30.93 11.54
N GLY A 180 3.84 -32.23 11.88
CA GLY A 180 2.79 -33.09 11.36
C GLY A 180 1.41 -32.71 11.89
N LYS A 181 1.32 -32.28 13.15
CA LYS A 181 0.09 -31.73 13.76
C LYS A 181 -0.34 -30.43 13.08
N ILE A 182 0.60 -29.51 12.86
CA ILE A 182 0.36 -28.29 12.06
C ILE A 182 -0.08 -28.66 10.65
N GLY A 183 0.54 -29.67 10.01
CA GLY A 183 0.19 -30.12 8.66
C GLY A 183 -1.28 -30.56 8.55
N VAL A 184 -1.77 -31.39 9.47
CA VAL A 184 -3.18 -31.81 9.47
C VAL A 184 -4.13 -30.62 9.66
N GLY A 185 -3.83 -29.71 10.59
CA GLY A 185 -4.62 -28.49 10.77
C GLY A 185 -4.60 -27.59 9.54
N ALA A 186 -3.45 -27.46 8.88
CA ALA A 186 -3.29 -26.69 7.65
C ALA A 186 -4.12 -27.27 6.49
N VAL A 187 -4.26 -28.60 6.36
CA VAL A 187 -5.15 -29.22 5.37
C VAL A 187 -6.59 -28.73 5.56
N ILE A 188 -7.07 -28.70 6.80
CA ILE A 188 -8.43 -28.25 7.12
C ILE A 188 -8.62 -26.79 6.72
N MET A 189 -7.65 -25.94 7.05
CA MET A 189 -7.66 -24.52 6.69
C MET A 189 -7.60 -24.31 5.17
N ASN A 190 -6.79 -25.09 4.46
CA ASN A 190 -6.68 -25.06 3.00
C ASN A 190 -7.99 -25.47 2.33
N ARG A 191 -8.69 -26.48 2.89
CA ARG A 191 -10.03 -26.87 2.43
C ARG A 191 -11.02 -25.72 2.62
N MET A 192 -11.06 -25.09 3.79
CA MET A 192 -11.95 -23.95 4.02
C MET A 192 -11.71 -22.78 3.05
N ARG A 193 -10.46 -22.60 2.60
CA ARG A 193 -10.06 -21.58 1.61
C ARG A 193 -10.34 -21.99 0.16
N SER A 194 -10.50 -23.28 -0.10
CA SER A 194 -10.73 -23.83 -1.44
C SER A 194 -12.23 -23.84 -1.77
N SER A 195 -12.59 -23.37 -2.96
CA SER A 195 -13.97 -23.41 -3.45
C SER A 195 -14.54 -24.81 -3.65
N GLN A 196 -13.70 -25.85 -3.56
CA GLN A 196 -14.09 -27.26 -3.71
C GLN A 196 -14.64 -27.87 -2.41
N PHE A 197 -14.47 -27.18 -1.28
CA PHE A 197 -14.89 -27.66 0.02
C PHE A 197 -15.79 -26.63 0.72
N PRO A 198 -16.52 -27.04 1.77
CA PRO A 198 -17.25 -26.12 2.63
C PRO A 198 -16.32 -25.07 3.26
N ASN A 199 -16.86 -23.91 3.57
CA ASN A 199 -16.10 -22.77 4.06
C ASN A 199 -16.11 -22.63 5.59
N THR A 200 -16.66 -23.61 6.32
CA THR A 200 -16.66 -23.63 7.78
C THR A 200 -15.90 -24.82 8.34
N LEU A 201 -15.26 -24.62 9.50
CA LEU A 201 -14.46 -25.65 10.17
C LEU A 201 -15.29 -26.91 10.45
N SER A 202 -16.50 -26.72 10.97
CA SER A 202 -17.42 -27.82 11.27
C SER A 202 -17.81 -28.59 10.00
N GLU A 203 -18.19 -27.92 8.91
CA GLU A 203 -18.61 -28.62 7.70
C GLU A 203 -17.46 -29.41 7.04
N VAL A 204 -16.23 -28.88 7.08
CA VAL A 204 -15.04 -29.58 6.58
C VAL A 204 -14.74 -30.82 7.43
N ILE A 205 -14.87 -30.72 8.76
CA ILE A 205 -14.58 -31.84 9.67
C ILE A 205 -15.66 -32.92 9.60
N TYR A 206 -16.93 -32.53 9.55
CA TYR A 206 -18.07 -33.47 9.54
C TYR A 206 -18.41 -34.00 8.13
N GLN A 207 -17.64 -33.66 7.09
CA GLN A 207 -17.80 -34.24 5.76
C GLN A 207 -17.58 -35.76 5.78
N SER A 208 -18.53 -36.50 5.20
CA SER A 208 -18.50 -37.97 5.18
C SER A 208 -17.24 -38.51 4.50
N GLY A 209 -16.49 -39.35 5.21
CA GLY A 209 -15.35 -40.10 4.67
C GLY A 209 -13.98 -39.40 4.74
N GLN A 210 -13.92 -38.13 5.17
CA GLN A 210 -12.68 -37.34 5.15
C GLN A 210 -11.95 -37.26 6.49
N PHE A 211 -12.65 -37.59 7.60
CA PHE A 211 -12.09 -37.71 8.95
C PHE A 211 -12.72 -38.92 9.67
N SER A 212 -12.07 -40.07 9.57
CA SER A 212 -12.41 -41.37 10.19
C SER A 212 -12.92 -41.33 11.66
N PRO A 213 -12.40 -40.45 12.53
CA PRO A 213 -12.77 -40.34 13.95
C PRO A 213 -14.18 -39.78 14.22
N VAL A 214 -14.80 -39.08 13.26
CA VAL A 214 -16.12 -38.46 13.42
C VAL A 214 -17.21 -39.54 13.52
N ALA A 215 -17.18 -40.53 12.62
CA ALA A 215 -18.15 -41.62 12.59
C ALA A 215 -17.94 -42.66 13.70
N SER A 216 -16.74 -42.74 14.27
CA SER A 216 -16.38 -43.71 15.32
C SER A 216 -16.59 -43.19 16.75
N GLY A 217 -17.03 -41.93 16.91
CA GLY A 217 -17.26 -41.31 18.23
C GLY A 217 -15.97 -40.94 18.99
N LYS A 218 -14.79 -41.20 18.42
CA LYS A 218 -13.49 -40.83 19.01
C LYS A 218 -13.35 -39.31 19.10
N LEU A 219 -13.76 -38.57 18.08
CA LEU A 219 -13.75 -37.10 18.10
C LEU A 219 -14.63 -36.55 19.23
N ALA A 220 -15.84 -37.09 19.40
CA ALA A 220 -16.74 -36.68 20.49
C ALA A 220 -16.15 -36.99 21.87
N SER A 221 -15.46 -38.12 22.02
CA SER A 221 -14.73 -38.47 23.24
C SER A 221 -13.60 -37.48 23.54
N VAL A 222 -12.75 -37.15 22.56
CA VAL A 222 -11.66 -36.18 22.74
C VAL A 222 -12.20 -34.78 23.04
N LEU A 223 -13.25 -34.35 22.35
CA LEU A 223 -13.94 -33.08 22.65
C LEU A 223 -14.46 -33.04 24.09
N SER A 224 -15.03 -34.14 24.59
CA SER A 224 -15.54 -34.20 25.97
C SER A 224 -14.43 -34.21 27.03
N ARG A 225 -13.28 -34.84 26.73
CA ARG A 225 -12.15 -34.94 27.68
C ARG A 225 -11.21 -33.74 27.60
N GLY A 226 -11.23 -33.01 26.50
CA GLY A 226 -10.20 -32.04 26.12
C GLY A 226 -9.03 -32.71 25.40
N ALA A 227 -8.58 -32.10 24.31
CA ALA A 227 -7.40 -32.58 23.58
C ALA A 227 -6.12 -32.39 24.39
N ASN A 228 -5.04 -33.05 23.98
CA ASN A 228 -3.71 -32.84 24.56
C ASN A 228 -3.23 -31.40 24.29
N GLN A 229 -2.41 -30.88 25.20
CA GLN A 229 -1.95 -29.49 25.17
C GLN A 229 -1.18 -29.15 23.88
N ASP A 230 -0.39 -30.09 23.37
CA ASP A 230 0.37 -29.95 22.13
C ASP A 230 -0.54 -29.80 20.88
N CYS A 231 -1.72 -30.42 20.90
CA CYS A 231 -2.72 -30.29 19.85
C CYS A 231 -3.43 -28.94 19.93
N TYR A 232 -3.62 -28.40 21.14
CA TYR A 232 -4.12 -27.04 21.34
C TYR A 232 -3.10 -25.97 20.90
N ASP A 233 -1.81 -26.18 21.18
CA ASP A 233 -0.74 -25.29 20.71
C ASP A 233 -0.70 -25.29 19.18
N ALA A 234 -0.69 -26.48 18.55
CA ALA A 234 -0.73 -26.60 17.10
C ALA A 234 -1.99 -25.98 16.47
N ALA A 235 -3.17 -26.15 17.08
CA ALA A 235 -4.41 -25.54 16.59
C ALA A 235 -4.37 -24.00 16.63
N ARG A 236 -3.80 -23.41 17.69
CA ARG A 236 -3.58 -21.96 17.77
C ARG A 236 -2.64 -21.47 16.68
N ASP A 237 -1.53 -22.17 16.47
CA ASP A 237 -0.56 -21.81 15.43
C ASP A 237 -1.17 -21.90 14.04
N VAL A 238 -1.95 -22.95 13.76
CA VAL A 238 -2.69 -23.11 12.49
C VAL A 238 -3.67 -21.96 12.26
N PHE A 239 -4.43 -21.56 13.28
CA PHE A 239 -5.32 -20.39 13.18
C PHE A 239 -4.57 -19.06 13.03
N ALA A 240 -3.37 -18.96 13.59
CA ALA A 240 -2.46 -17.82 13.37
C ALA A 240 -1.80 -17.84 11.98
N GLY A 241 -2.03 -18.89 11.18
CA GLY A 241 -1.56 -19.00 9.80
C GLY A 241 -0.36 -19.92 9.60
N ALA A 242 0.08 -20.66 10.62
CA ALA A 242 1.14 -21.65 10.47
C ALA A 242 0.73 -22.75 9.47
N ASN A 243 1.60 -23.01 8.51
CA ASN A 243 1.36 -23.98 7.46
C ASN A 243 2.68 -24.64 7.04
N THR A 244 2.79 -25.94 7.24
CA THR A 244 3.98 -26.75 6.91
C THR A 244 3.87 -27.48 5.57
N ILE A 245 2.73 -27.35 4.88
CA ILE A 245 2.35 -28.21 3.74
C ILE A 245 2.00 -27.44 2.46
N GLY A 246 2.09 -26.11 2.47
CA GLY A 246 1.66 -25.28 1.35
C GLY A 246 0.17 -25.44 1.07
N ASP A 247 -0.21 -25.68 -0.19
CA ASP A 247 -1.61 -25.76 -0.62
C ASP A 247 -2.19 -27.19 -0.62
N CYS A 248 -1.51 -28.16 0.01
CA CYS A 248 -2.00 -29.54 0.04
C CYS A 248 -3.40 -29.63 0.70
N LEU A 249 -4.27 -30.46 0.13
CA LEU A 249 -5.68 -30.59 0.52
C LEU A 249 -6.00 -31.98 1.09
N PHE A 250 -5.06 -32.91 1.00
CA PHE A 250 -5.21 -34.27 1.46
C PHE A 250 -3.95 -34.74 2.18
N PHE A 251 -4.13 -35.75 3.02
CA PHE A 251 -3.01 -36.45 3.65
C PHE A 251 -3.36 -37.93 3.82
N HIS A 252 -2.34 -38.77 3.95
CA HIS A 252 -2.48 -40.15 4.36
C HIS A 252 -1.31 -40.56 5.25
N ALA A 253 -1.48 -41.64 6.02
CA ALA A 253 -0.40 -42.26 6.76
C ALA A 253 0.52 -43.06 5.83
N GLY A 254 1.81 -43.12 6.16
CA GLY A 254 2.85 -43.81 5.38
C GLY A 254 3.45 -42.97 4.27
N SER A 255 4.54 -43.45 3.69
CA SER A 255 5.28 -42.77 2.62
C SER A 255 4.60 -42.91 1.25
N GLY A 256 4.51 -41.82 0.49
CA GLY A 256 3.94 -41.80 -0.85
C GLY A 256 4.43 -40.65 -1.72
N ASN A 257 3.72 -40.38 -2.81
CA ASN A 257 3.99 -39.22 -3.66
C ASN A 257 3.38 -37.96 -3.02
N GLY A 258 4.21 -37.03 -2.57
CA GLY A 258 3.79 -35.81 -1.90
C GLY A 258 4.84 -35.30 -0.91
N LEU A 259 4.53 -34.24 -0.17
CA LEU A 259 5.38 -33.76 0.91
C LEU A 259 5.25 -34.69 2.12
N THR A 260 6.35 -35.29 2.58
CA THR A 260 6.33 -36.20 3.73
C THR A 260 6.90 -35.54 4.98
N ILE A 261 6.11 -35.52 6.06
CA ILE A 261 6.50 -35.04 7.38
C ILE A 261 6.25 -36.17 8.38
N GLY A 262 7.32 -36.70 8.97
CA GLY A 262 7.21 -37.87 9.86
C GLY A 262 6.64 -39.08 9.10
N ASN A 263 5.54 -39.65 9.61
CA ASN A 263 4.86 -40.78 8.98
C ASN A 263 3.62 -40.35 8.17
N GLN A 264 3.54 -39.08 7.77
CA GLN A 264 2.41 -38.52 7.04
C GLN A 264 2.87 -37.96 5.69
N THR A 265 2.15 -38.26 4.62
CA THR A 265 2.34 -37.67 3.29
C THR A 265 1.16 -36.79 2.92
N PHE A 266 1.44 -35.55 2.51
CA PHE A 266 0.50 -34.49 2.14
C PHE A 266 0.54 -34.23 0.63
N TYR A 267 -0.63 -34.02 0.01
CA TYR A 267 -0.78 -33.79 -1.44
C TYR A 267 -2.08 -33.02 -1.80
#